data_AF-A0A6M0SZA7-F1
#
_entry.id   AF-A0A6M0SZA7-F1
#
_cell.length_a   1.000
_cell.length_b   1.000
_cell.length_c   1.000
_cell.angle_alpha   90.00
_cell.angle_beta   90.00
_cell.angle_gamma   90.00
#
_symmetry.space_group_name_H-M   'P 1'
#
loop_
_entity.id
_entity.type
_entity.pdbx_description
1 polymer ?
#
loop_
_entity_poly.entity_id
_entity_poly.type
_entity_poly.pdbx_seq_one_letter_code
_entity_poly.pdbx_strand_id
1 'polypeptide(L)' 'MAGIFEEWHNASLLYFIKENKKVTIEQIKEEFPVNEEVVNLNNLVEDDLKQLLGMGKIKFEEGYYSVIEY' A
#
# COMPACT_ATOMS: atom_id res chain seq x y z
N MET A 1 18.44 10.57 0.85
CA MET A 1 18.50 9.12 1.12
C MET A 1 17.12 8.59 1.53
N ALA A 2 16.04 9.01 0.85
CA ALA A 2 14.66 8.55 1.12
C ALA A 2 14.22 7.44 0.14
N GLY A 3 14.83 7.37 -1.05
CA GLY A 3 14.40 6.48 -2.14
C GLY A 3 14.50 4.98 -1.86
N ILE A 4 15.38 4.52 -0.97
CA ILE A 4 15.52 3.07 -0.69
C ILE A 4 14.39 2.57 0.23
N PHE A 5 13.97 3.40 1.20
CA PHE A 5 12.94 3.02 2.17
C PHE A 5 11.54 3.09 1.54
N GLU A 6 11.28 4.09 0.70
CA GLU A 6 10.03 4.25 -0.06
C GLU A 6 9.83 3.11 -1.07
N GLU A 7 10.88 2.72 -1.82
CA GLU A 7 10.80 1.60 -2.77
C GLU A 7 10.53 0.25 -2.07
N TRP A 8 11.14 -0.01 -0.91
CA TRP A 8 10.93 -1.25 -0.16
C TRP A 8 9.53 -1.34 0.46
N HIS A 9 8.99 -0.23 0.94
CA HIS A 9 7.66 -0.19 1.54
C HIS A 9 6.58 -0.41 0.47
N ASN A 10 6.72 0.23 -0.68
CA ASN A 10 5.84 0.06 -1.83
C ASN A 10 5.83 -1.41 -2.34
N ALA A 11 7.00 -2.05 -2.41
CA ALA A 11 7.11 -3.47 -2.76
C ALA A 11 6.42 -4.39 -1.75
N SER A 12 6.56 -4.11 -0.45
CA SER A 12 5.94 -4.88 0.63
C SER A 12 4.42 -4.76 0.61
N LEU A 13 3.90 -3.54 0.40
CA LEU A 13 2.47 -3.28 0.28
C LEU A 13 1.87 -4.00 -0.95
N LEU A 14 2.55 -3.92 -2.10
CA LEU A 14 2.11 -4.61 -3.30
C LEU A 14 2.07 -6.14 -3.09
N TYR A 15 3.08 -6.70 -2.42
CA TYR A 15 3.12 -8.12 -2.10
C TYR A 15 1.96 -8.52 -1.16
N PHE A 16 1.70 -7.72 -0.13
CA PHE A 16 0.59 -7.96 0.78
C PHE A 16 -0.77 -7.98 0.08
N ILE A 17 -1.04 -6.99 -0.80
CA ILE A 17 -2.27 -6.94 -1.61
C ILE A 17 -2.38 -8.18 -2.51
N LYS A 18 -1.25 -8.63 -3.07
CA LYS A 18 -1.19 -9.81 -3.94
C LYS A 18 -1.58 -11.09 -3.21
N GLU A 19 -0.96 -11.35 -2.06
CA GLU A 19 -1.21 -12.57 -1.28
C GLU A 19 -2.66 -12.67 -0.80
N ASN A 20 -3.26 -11.54 -0.44
CA ASN A 20 -4.61 -11.49 0.12
C ASN A 20 -5.72 -11.31 -0.94
N LYS A 21 -5.38 -11.06 -2.21
CA LYS A 21 -6.27 -10.87 -3.38
C LYS A 21 -7.23 -9.67 -3.31
N LYS A 22 -7.81 -9.38 -2.15
CA LYS A 22 -8.68 -8.22 -1.87
C LYS A 22 -8.42 -7.78 -0.43
N VAL A 23 -7.96 -6.55 -0.24
CA VAL A 23 -7.70 -5.98 1.09
C VAL A 23 -8.33 -4.61 1.26
N THR A 24 -8.81 -4.31 2.46
CA THR A 24 -9.31 -2.96 2.79
C THR A 24 -8.18 -2.08 3.32
N ILE A 25 -8.44 -0.77 3.41
CA ILE A 25 -7.48 0.16 4.00
C ILE A 25 -7.22 -0.12 5.48
N GLU A 26 -8.24 -0.61 6.20
CA GLU A 26 -8.13 -0.98 7.61
C GLU A 26 -7.17 -2.16 7.79
N GLN A 27 -7.31 -3.20 6.95
CA GLN A 27 -6.41 -4.37 6.99
C GLN A 27 -4.97 -3.99 6.64
N ILE A 28 -4.78 -3.06 5.70
CA ILE A 28 -3.44 -2.53 5.39
C ILE A 28 -2.87 -1.78 6.60
N LYS A 29 -3.67 -0.95 7.27
CA LYS A 29 -3.20 -0.20 8.45
C LYS A 29 -2.89 -1.10 9.66
N GLU A 30 -3.56 -2.24 9.77
CA GLU A 30 -3.26 -3.26 10.77
C GLU A 30 -1.92 -3.97 10.49
N GLU A 31 -1.66 -4.36 9.24
CA GLU A 31 -0.43 -5.05 8.84
C GLU A 31 0.79 -4.12 8.80
N PHE A 32 0.57 -2.86 8.42
CA PHE A 32 1.58 -1.82 8.36
C PHE A 32 1.31 -0.80 9.47
N PRO A 33 1.53 -1.15 10.76
CA PRO A 33 1.19 -0.32 11.89
C PRO A 33 1.98 0.99 11.82
N VAL A 34 1.22 2.03 11.53
CA VAL A 34 1.62 3.42 11.47
C VAL A 34 1.78 3.91 12.90
N ASN A 35 3.02 4.00 13.38
CA ASN A 35 3.27 4.53 14.71
C ASN A 35 2.84 6.02 14.73
N GLU A 36 1.85 6.38 15.55
CA GLU A 36 1.20 7.72 15.53
C GLU A 36 2.18 8.88 15.78
N GLU A 37 3.33 8.61 16.41
CA GLU A 37 4.41 9.59 16.58
C GLU A 37 5.06 10.03 15.26
N VAL A 38 4.85 9.28 14.18
CA VAL A 38 5.39 9.56 12.85
C VAL A 38 4.21 9.81 11.90
N VAL A 39 3.63 11.01 11.96
CA VAL A 39 2.59 11.51 11.04
C VAL A 39 2.94 11.24 9.56
N ASN A 40 4.23 11.17 9.22
CA ASN A 40 4.71 10.84 7.88
C ASN A 40 4.35 9.42 7.41
N LEU A 41 4.14 8.44 8.28
CA LEU A 41 3.87 7.05 7.88
C LEU A 41 2.42 6.85 7.39
N ASN A 42 1.45 7.58 7.95
CA ASN A 42 0.06 7.53 7.45
C ASN A 42 -0.01 8.07 6.02
N ASN A 43 0.70 9.16 5.77
CA ASN A 43 0.85 9.71 4.43
C ASN A 43 1.60 8.72 3.52
N LEU A 44 2.59 7.99 4.05
CA LEU A 44 3.37 7.01 3.26
C LEU A 44 2.50 5.88 2.70
N VAL A 45 1.64 5.25 3.50
CA VAL A 45 0.74 4.18 3.03
C VAL A 45 -0.22 4.70 1.97
N GLU A 46 -0.83 5.86 2.20
CA GLU A 46 -1.75 6.46 1.22
C GLU A 46 -1.04 6.89 -0.06
N ASP A 47 0.17 7.41 0.04
CA ASP A 47 0.97 7.82 -1.11
C ASP A 47 1.46 6.62 -1.92
N ASP A 48 1.85 5.53 -1.27
CA ASP A 48 2.20 4.28 -1.94
C ASP A 48 1.00 3.65 -2.64
N LEU A 49 -0.18 3.66 -2.01
CA LEU A 49 -1.42 3.23 -2.66
C LEU A 49 -1.72 4.07 -3.91
N LYS A 50 -1.58 5.40 -3.82
CA LYS A 50 -1.75 6.29 -4.97
C LYS A 50 -0.72 6.01 -6.06
N GLN A 51 0.54 5.76 -5.72
CA GLN A 51 1.58 5.41 -6.67
C GLN A 51 1.27 4.08 -7.37
N LEU A 52 0.93 3.03 -6.61
CA LEU A 52 0.60 1.71 -7.16
C LEU A 52 -0.64 1.75 -8.06
N LEU A 53 -1.65 2.55 -7.71
CA LEU A 53 -2.82 2.83 -8.56
C LEU A 53 -2.39 3.56 -9.83
N GLY A 54 -1.59 4.63 -9.70
CA GLY A 54 -1.09 5.40 -10.83
C GLY A 54 -0.20 4.60 -11.80
N MET A 55 0.52 3.61 -11.29
CA MET A 55 1.33 2.68 -12.07
C MET A 55 0.51 1.53 -12.70
N GLY A 56 -0.78 1.42 -12.39
CA GLY A 56 -1.62 0.31 -12.85
C GLY A 56 -1.20 -1.05 -12.30
N LYS A 57 -0.58 -1.10 -11.11
CA LYS A 57 -0.21 -2.36 -10.44
C LYS A 57 -1.35 -2.92 -9.62
N ILE A 58 -2.14 -2.04 -9.01
CA ILE A 58 -3.32 -2.38 -8.24
C ILE A 58 -4.53 -1.61 -8.75
N LYS A 59 -5.71 -2.06 -8.37
CA LYS A 59 -6.99 -1.38 -8.59
C LYS A 59 -7.76 -1.30 -7.28
N PHE A 60 -8.61 -0.28 -7.18
CA PHE A 60 -9.54 -0.09 -6.07
C PHE A 60 -10.98 -0.21 -6.57
N GLU A 61 -11.68 -1.24 -6.11
CA GLU A 61 -13.06 -1.55 -6.52
C GLU A 61 -13.86 -2.01 -5.29
N GLU A 62 -15.10 -1.52 -5.15
CA GLU A 62 -16.03 -1.92 -4.08
C GLU A 62 -15.47 -1.76 -2.64
N GLY A 63 -14.51 -0.85 -2.43
CA GLY A 63 -13.87 -0.66 -1.11
C GLY A 63 -12.61 -1.51 -0.88
N TYR A 64 -12.15 -2.27 -1.88
CA TYR A 64 -11.00 -3.17 -1.77
C TYR A 64 -9.91 -2.84 -2.76
N TYR A 65 -8.65 -2.96 -2.32
CA TYR A 65 -7.47 -2.97 -3.16
C TYR A 65 -7.16 -4.40 -3.62
N SER A 66 -6.83 -4.56 -4.90
CA SER A 66 -6.45 -5.84 -5.50
C SER A 66 -5.40 -5.64 -6.59
N VAL A 67 -4.54 -6.63 -6.83
CA VAL A 67 -3.54 -6.56 -7.90
C VAL A 67 -4.20 -6.72 -9.27
N ILE A 68 -3.70 -5.98 -10.25
CA ILE A 68 -4.04 -6.18 -11.66
C ILE A 68 -3.11 -7.27 -12.19
N GLU A 69 -3.60 -8.50 -12.29
CA GLU A 69 -2.87 -9.61 -12.92
C GLU A 69 -2.98 -9.47 -14.44
N TYR A 70 -1.83 -9.58 -15.14
CA TYR A 70 -1.72 -9.58 -16.60
C TYR A 70 -1.60 -11.01 -17.13
#